data_AF-A0AAD7ZWY9-F1
#
_entry.id   AF-A0AAD7ZWY9-F1
#
_cell.length_a   1.000
_cell.length_b   1.000
_cell.length_c   1.000
_cell.angle_alpha   90.00
_cell.angle_beta   90.00
_cell.angle_gamma   90.00
#
_symmetry.space_group_name_H-M   'P 1'
#
loop_
_entity.id
_entity.type
_entity.pdbx_description
1 polymer ?
#
loop_
_entity_poly.entity_id
_entity_poly.type
_entity_poly.pdbx_seq_one_letter_code
_entity_poly.pdbx_strand_id
1 'polypeptide(L)'
;MTQDVIADVILENEQLQNFEFAEISDDLSEQTKLELNRQKQVTVKANSGSSVSFMIIPKKIGEVAIKVTATCKIAGDAVVQNLLVKPEGETQYSNEAIFVDLRNIENFQTTVNLEIPKNIVEGSDRVEISAVGDILGSSISNLDNLIRMPCGCGEQNMLYFVPNIVVLQYLKNTNKLTSEIESRTLQYMDIGYQRELTYRHSDNSFSAFGEEDPSGSTWLTAFVAKSFRQAMQYVAIEERIIQESLNWLSMKQSPNGSFPEVGRVVHLDMQGGAGNGLALTAYTLIAFLENQQETELYSNTVNKAVDYIVKNLDGIEDIYALALSNYALNLAQHAMKDTVFNMYESKAQTL
;
A
#
# COMPACT_ATOMS: atom_id res chain seq x y z
N MET A 1 -46.44 31.15 11.81
CA MET A 1 -47.07 32.36 12.38
C MET A 1 -48.56 32.36 12.05
N THR A 2 -49.41 32.96 12.88
CA THR A 2 -50.88 32.98 12.70
C THR A 2 -51.38 34.09 11.76
N GLN A 3 -50.50 34.97 11.30
CA GLN A 3 -50.78 36.05 10.36
C GLN A 3 -49.71 36.12 9.27
N ASP A 4 -50.08 36.69 8.12
CA ASP A 4 -49.15 36.97 7.03
C ASP A 4 -48.19 38.09 7.47
N VAL A 5 -46.89 37.88 7.24
CA VAL A 5 -45.85 38.85 7.59
C VAL A 5 -45.02 39.20 6.38
N ILE A 6 -44.63 40.47 6.31
CA ILE A 6 -43.66 40.95 5.34
C ILE A 6 -42.31 40.93 6.06
N ALA A 7 -41.39 40.12 5.54
CA ALA A 7 -40.04 39.99 6.06
C ALA A 7 -39.04 40.61 5.07
N ASP A 8 -38.12 41.40 5.61
CA ASP A 8 -36.96 41.92 4.91
C ASP A 8 -35.80 40.96 5.14
N VAL A 9 -35.30 40.36 4.06
CA VAL A 9 -34.14 39.45 4.08
C VAL A 9 -32.95 40.21 3.51
N ILE A 10 -31.87 40.29 4.27
CA ILE A 10 -30.65 41.02 3.95
C ILE A 10 -29.49 40.02 3.92
N LEU A 11 -28.78 39.94 2.79
CA LEU A 11 -27.49 39.27 2.73
C LEU A 11 -26.39 40.32 2.88
N GLU A 12 -25.52 40.16 3.88
CA GLU A 12 -24.43 41.09 4.19
C GLU A 12 -23.10 40.60 3.58
N ASN A 13 -22.35 41.53 3.00
CA ASN A 13 -20.99 41.36 2.51
C ASN A 13 -20.06 42.27 3.32
N GLU A 14 -19.86 41.93 4.60
CA GLU A 14 -19.23 42.80 5.61
C GLU A 14 -17.84 43.34 5.22
N GLN A 15 -17.12 42.66 4.32
CA GLN A 15 -15.75 43.04 3.93
C GLN A 15 -15.62 43.58 2.50
N LEU A 16 -16.69 43.67 1.71
CA LEU A 16 -16.70 44.05 0.28
C LEU A 16 -15.78 43.23 -0.66
N GLN A 17 -14.93 42.37 -0.12
CA GLN A 17 -13.90 41.60 -0.82
C GLN A 17 -14.25 40.11 -0.89
N ASN A 18 -15.31 39.67 -0.21
CA ASN A 18 -15.64 38.26 -0.07
C ASN A 18 -16.32 37.71 -1.34
N PHE A 19 -17.36 38.39 -1.81
CA PHE A 19 -18.11 38.05 -3.01
C PHE A 19 -18.74 39.30 -3.63
N GLU A 20 -19.09 39.23 -4.90
CA GLU A 20 -19.91 40.22 -5.60
C GLU A 20 -21.32 39.68 -5.77
N PHE A 21 -22.33 40.56 -5.78
CA PHE A 21 -23.67 40.15 -6.13
C PHE A 21 -23.83 40.14 -7.66
N ALA A 22 -24.29 39.02 -8.22
CA ALA A 22 -24.54 38.93 -9.66
C ALA A 22 -25.87 39.61 -10.02
N GLU A 23 -25.90 40.29 -11.18
CA GLU A 23 -27.13 40.75 -11.83
C GLU A 23 -27.50 39.81 -12.97
N ILE A 24 -28.80 39.66 -13.21
CA ILE A 24 -29.32 38.92 -14.38
C ILE A 24 -29.58 39.98 -15.45
N SER A 25 -28.54 40.37 -16.19
CA SER A 25 -28.65 41.23 -17.37
C SER A 25 -27.83 40.63 -18.52
N ASP A 26 -28.43 40.52 -19.70
CA ASP A 26 -27.80 39.98 -20.93
C ASP A 26 -26.77 40.95 -21.55
N ASP A 27 -26.58 42.14 -20.99
CA ASP A 27 -25.62 43.14 -21.49
C ASP A 27 -24.26 43.05 -20.77
N LEU A 28 -23.22 42.71 -21.54
CA LEU A 28 -21.81 42.54 -21.13
C LEU A 28 -21.11 43.85 -20.67
N SER A 29 -21.84 44.90 -20.33
CA SER A 29 -21.30 46.24 -20.11
C SER A 29 -21.89 46.98 -18.91
N GLU A 30 -22.05 46.31 -17.77
CA GLU A 30 -22.32 47.02 -16.52
C GLU A 30 -21.13 46.94 -15.56
N GLN A 31 -20.67 48.13 -15.14
CA GLN A 31 -19.65 48.28 -14.10
C GLN A 31 -20.16 47.66 -12.81
N THR A 32 -19.47 46.64 -12.33
CA THR A 32 -19.81 45.89 -11.12
C THR A 32 -19.78 46.82 -9.91
N LYS A 33 -20.96 47.12 -9.33
CA LYS A 33 -21.06 47.94 -8.12
C LYS A 33 -20.70 47.08 -6.91
N LEU A 34 -19.77 47.58 -6.10
CA LEU A 34 -19.46 47.02 -4.79
C LEU A 34 -20.62 47.30 -3.83
N GLU A 35 -21.44 46.28 -3.57
CA GLU A 35 -22.57 46.34 -2.65
C GLU A 35 -22.21 45.69 -1.30
N LEU A 36 -22.41 46.46 -0.21
CA LEU A 36 -22.22 46.00 1.17
C LEU A 36 -23.31 45.03 1.62
N ASN A 37 -24.51 45.16 1.07
CA ASN A 37 -25.62 44.28 1.34
C ASN A 37 -26.64 44.32 0.21
N ARG A 38 -27.46 43.28 0.09
CA ARG A 38 -28.60 43.24 -0.81
C ARG A 38 -29.83 42.83 -0.02
N GLN A 39 -30.88 43.64 -0.11
CA GLN A 39 -32.15 43.42 0.57
C GLN A 39 -33.22 42.95 -0.41
N LYS A 40 -34.01 41.96 0.00
CA LYS A 40 -35.21 41.51 -0.71
C LYS A 40 -36.35 41.35 0.28
N GLN A 41 -37.51 41.89 -0.09
CA GLN A 41 -38.72 41.79 0.71
C GLN A 41 -39.56 40.60 0.24
N VAL A 42 -40.05 39.78 1.17
CA VAL A 42 -40.85 38.60 0.88
C VAL A 42 -42.07 38.54 1.81
N THR A 43 -43.22 38.19 1.22
CA THR A 43 -44.45 37.95 1.98
C THR A 43 -44.51 36.49 2.40
N VAL A 44 -44.46 36.23 3.70
CA VAL A 44 -44.60 34.90 4.29
C VAL A 44 -46.03 34.73 4.78
N LYS A 45 -46.77 33.79 4.20
CA LYS A 45 -48.16 33.53 4.61
C LYS A 45 -48.24 32.83 5.97
N ALA A 46 -49.38 32.98 6.64
CA ALA A 46 -49.66 32.28 7.89
C ALA A 46 -49.46 30.76 7.73
N ASN A 47 -48.76 30.15 8.68
CA ASN A 47 -48.40 28.73 8.70
C ASN A 47 -47.68 28.20 7.44
N SER A 48 -46.99 29.07 6.68
CA SER A 48 -46.16 28.66 5.53
C SER A 48 -44.72 29.16 5.65
N GLY A 49 -43.86 28.69 4.74
CA GLY A 49 -42.53 29.26 4.50
C GLY A 49 -42.47 30.00 3.15
N SER A 50 -41.46 30.83 2.97
CA SER A 50 -41.14 31.46 1.67
C SER A 50 -39.63 31.50 1.50
N SER A 51 -39.16 31.44 0.27
CA SER A 51 -37.73 31.37 -0.06
C SER A 51 -37.31 32.58 -0.88
N VAL A 52 -36.09 33.05 -0.64
CA VAL A 52 -35.45 34.15 -1.37
C VAL A 52 -34.06 33.69 -1.76
N SER A 53 -33.67 33.96 -3.01
CA SER A 53 -32.34 33.60 -3.52
C SER A 53 -31.51 34.85 -3.78
N PHE A 54 -30.23 34.80 -3.40
CA PHE A 54 -29.22 35.80 -3.75
C PHE A 54 -28.17 35.13 -4.63
N MET A 55 -27.88 35.73 -5.79
CA MET A 55 -26.81 35.25 -6.68
C MET A 55 -25.52 35.96 -6.29
N ILE A 56 -24.47 35.20 -6.00
CA ILE A 56 -23.17 35.72 -5.58
C ILE A 56 -22.04 35.08 -6.41
N ILE A 57 -20.99 35.85 -6.67
CA ILE A 57 -19.75 35.41 -7.32
C ILE A 57 -18.62 35.58 -6.30
N PRO A 58 -18.07 34.48 -5.75
CA PRO A 58 -16.95 34.57 -4.82
C PRO A 58 -15.73 35.23 -5.46
N LYS A 59 -15.02 36.06 -4.70
CA LYS A 59 -13.75 36.68 -5.11
C LYS A 59 -12.56 36.20 -4.32
N LYS A 60 -12.80 35.86 -3.04
CA LYS A 60 -11.77 35.39 -2.13
C LYS A 60 -11.79 33.86 -2.04
N ILE A 61 -10.62 33.25 -2.18
CA ILE A 61 -10.40 31.82 -1.96
C ILE A 61 -10.38 31.55 -0.44
N GLY A 62 -10.85 30.36 -0.05
CA GLY A 62 -10.88 29.91 1.34
C GLY A 62 -12.27 30.03 1.97
N GLU A 63 -12.33 30.10 3.30
CA GLU A 63 -13.59 30.22 4.02
C GLU A 63 -14.12 31.66 3.96
N VAL A 64 -15.33 31.80 3.41
CA VAL A 64 -16.07 33.06 3.30
C VAL A 64 -17.32 32.97 4.17
N ALA A 65 -17.39 33.78 5.22
CA ALA A 65 -18.57 33.87 6.05
C ALA A 65 -19.71 34.60 5.31
N ILE A 66 -20.86 33.94 5.20
CA ILE A 66 -22.09 34.46 4.60
C ILE A 66 -23.08 34.70 5.74
N LYS A 67 -23.47 35.96 5.94
CA LYS A 67 -24.41 36.35 6.99
C LYS A 67 -25.73 36.81 6.38
N VAL A 68 -26.80 36.11 6.72
CA VAL A 68 -28.16 36.41 6.27
C VAL A 68 -28.99 36.80 7.48
N THR A 69 -29.61 37.97 7.41
CA THR A 69 -30.50 38.50 8.45
C THR A 69 -31.91 38.58 7.88
N ALA A 70 -32.91 38.05 8.58
CA ALA A 70 -34.32 38.14 8.22
C ALA A 70 -35.09 38.85 9.33
N THR A 71 -35.67 40.00 9.04
CA THR A 71 -36.39 40.84 10.01
C THR A 71 -37.81 41.15 9.54
N CYS A 72 -38.78 41.05 10.44
CA CYS A 72 -40.13 41.56 10.24
C CYS A 72 -40.52 42.47 11.42
N LYS A 73 -41.73 43.03 11.41
CA LYS A 73 -42.19 43.94 12.47
C LYS A 73 -42.24 43.32 13.87
N ILE A 74 -42.24 42.00 13.98
CA ILE A 74 -42.52 41.26 15.23
C ILE A 74 -41.31 40.44 15.70
N ALA A 75 -40.42 40.03 14.78
CA ALA A 75 -39.28 39.17 15.08
C ALA A 75 -38.14 39.39 14.07
N GLY A 76 -36.93 39.00 14.46
CA GLY A 76 -35.78 38.95 13.57
C GLY A 76 -34.85 37.80 13.94
N ASP A 77 -34.18 37.24 12.95
CA ASP A 77 -33.20 36.17 13.11
C ASP A 77 -32.03 36.38 12.15
N ALA A 78 -30.86 35.86 12.49
CA ALA A 78 -29.66 35.95 11.66
C ALA A 78 -28.87 34.64 11.70
N VAL A 79 -28.43 34.20 10.51
CA VAL A 79 -27.62 32.98 10.33
C VAL A 79 -26.31 33.36 9.68
N VAL A 80 -25.20 32.85 10.23
CA VAL A 80 -23.87 32.94 9.63
C VAL A 80 -23.43 31.53 9.24
N GLN A 81 -23.06 31.34 7.98
CA GLN A 81 -22.55 30.08 7.46
C GLN A 81 -21.29 30.31 6.63
N ASN A 82 -20.26 29.48 6.85
CA ASN A 82 -19.02 29.55 6.07
C ASN A 82 -19.18 28.80 4.74
N LEU A 83 -18.87 29.47 3.64
CA LEU A 83 -18.74 28.91 2.31
C LEU A 83 -17.25 28.68 2.00
N LEU A 84 -16.86 27.44 1.71
CA LEU A 84 -15.50 27.13 1.26
C LEU A 84 -15.37 27.36 -0.25
N VAL A 85 -14.66 28.42 -0.62
CA VAL A 85 -14.35 28.76 -2.02
C VAL A 85 -13.03 28.11 -2.41
N LYS A 86 -13.06 27.22 -3.39
CA LYS A 86 -11.84 26.60 -3.94
C LYS A 86 -11.29 27.44 -5.09
N PRO A 87 -9.96 27.44 -5.31
CA PRO A 87 -9.36 28.03 -6.51
C PRO A 87 -9.95 27.41 -7.79
N GLU A 88 -9.96 28.19 -8.87
CA GLU A 88 -10.32 27.70 -10.20
C GLU A 88 -9.19 26.86 -10.84
N GLY A 89 -9.53 26.09 -11.87
CA GLY A 89 -8.58 25.25 -12.60
C GLY A 89 -8.44 23.82 -12.07
N GLU A 90 -7.40 23.13 -12.54
CA GLU A 90 -7.08 21.74 -12.18
C GLU A 90 -5.83 21.70 -11.29
N THR A 91 -5.93 21.07 -10.12
CA THR A 91 -4.82 20.96 -9.19
C THR A 91 -3.74 20.03 -9.73
N GLN A 92 -2.52 20.54 -9.88
CA GLN A 92 -1.34 19.73 -10.16
C GLN A 92 -0.61 19.39 -8.87
N TYR A 93 -0.25 18.12 -8.70
CA TYR A 93 0.51 17.63 -7.56
C TYR A 93 1.93 17.31 -8.01
N SER A 94 2.91 17.75 -7.22
CA SER A 94 4.31 17.35 -7.36
C SER A 94 4.79 16.83 -6.01
N ASN A 95 5.45 15.67 -6.00
CA ASN A 95 5.93 15.04 -4.78
C ASN A 95 7.42 14.73 -4.90
N GLU A 96 8.19 15.18 -3.92
CA GLU A 96 9.62 14.93 -3.80
C GLU A 96 9.86 14.14 -2.51
N ALA A 97 10.28 12.88 -2.66
CA ALA A 97 10.56 12.00 -1.53
C ALA A 97 12.07 11.94 -1.26
N ILE A 98 12.47 12.22 -0.02
CA ILE A 98 13.87 12.16 0.40
C ILE A 98 14.01 11.11 1.49
N PHE A 99 14.81 10.08 1.21
CA PHE A 99 15.18 9.08 2.20
C PHE A 99 16.32 9.62 3.08
N VAL A 100 16.08 9.71 4.38
CA VAL A 100 17.05 10.22 5.36
C VAL A 100 17.57 9.07 6.21
N ASP A 101 18.87 8.78 6.09
CA ASP A 101 19.55 7.76 6.89
C ASP A 101 20.56 8.42 7.84
N LEU A 102 20.24 8.46 9.14
CA LEU A 102 21.08 9.04 10.19
C LEU A 102 21.98 8.02 10.89
N ARG A 103 22.13 6.78 10.38
CA ARG A 103 22.94 5.75 11.05
C ARG A 103 24.42 6.09 11.12
N ASN A 104 24.94 6.80 10.12
CA ASN A 104 26.36 7.14 9.99
C ASN A 104 26.64 8.66 10.01
N ILE A 105 25.60 9.49 10.17
CA ILE A 105 25.69 10.95 10.13
C ILE A 105 24.88 11.56 11.27
N GLU A 106 25.45 12.53 11.99
CA GLU A 106 24.79 13.16 13.13
C GLU A 106 23.67 14.13 12.72
N ASN A 107 23.85 14.83 11.60
CA ASN A 107 22.91 15.83 11.10
C ASN A 107 22.74 15.68 9.59
N PHE A 108 21.51 15.86 9.10
CA PHE A 108 21.18 15.88 7.68
C PHE A 108 20.54 17.23 7.33
N GLN A 109 21.00 17.83 6.24
CA GLN A 109 20.43 19.06 5.69
C GLN A 109 20.33 18.91 4.17
N THR A 110 19.18 19.27 3.62
CA THR A 110 18.91 19.26 2.18
C THR A 110 18.09 20.48 1.78
N THR A 111 18.09 20.81 0.49
CA THR A 111 17.29 21.91 -0.07
C THR A 111 16.40 21.32 -1.16
N VAL A 112 15.09 21.57 -1.05
CA VAL A 112 14.09 21.12 -2.02
C VAL A 112 13.68 22.33 -2.86
N ASN A 113 13.90 22.23 -4.17
CA ASN A 113 13.48 23.26 -5.11
C ASN A 113 12.08 22.91 -5.62
N LEU A 114 11.12 23.83 -5.43
CA LEU A 114 9.75 23.66 -5.90
C LEU A 114 9.58 24.34 -7.25
N GLU A 115 9.29 23.57 -8.29
CA GLU A 115 9.01 24.10 -9.63
C GLU A 115 7.54 24.53 -9.73
N ILE A 116 7.27 25.83 -9.56
CA ILE A 116 5.91 26.37 -9.64
C ILE A 116 5.60 26.74 -11.11
N PRO A 117 4.52 26.19 -11.70
CA PRO A 117 4.10 26.53 -13.05
C PRO A 117 3.76 28.02 -13.21
N LYS A 118 4.05 28.60 -14.37
CA LYS A 118 3.80 30.03 -14.65
C LYS A 118 2.30 30.39 -14.70
N ASN A 119 1.44 29.42 -14.95
CA ASN A 119 -0.01 29.55 -15.08
C ASN A 119 -0.75 29.25 -13.75
N ILE A 120 -0.07 29.39 -12.61
CA ILE A 120 -0.67 29.17 -11.30
C ILE A 120 -1.76 30.21 -11.00
N VAL A 121 -2.84 29.76 -10.36
CA VAL A 121 -3.90 30.62 -9.84
C VAL A 121 -3.44 31.22 -8.51
N GLU A 122 -3.59 32.53 -8.34
CA GLU A 122 -3.12 33.22 -7.13
C GLU A 122 -3.77 32.63 -5.87
N GLY A 123 -2.95 32.25 -4.89
CA GLY A 123 -3.41 31.65 -3.63
C GLY A 123 -3.84 30.18 -3.73
N SER A 124 -3.59 29.51 -4.87
CA SER A 124 -3.81 28.06 -5.02
C SER A 124 -2.60 27.21 -4.60
N ASP A 125 -1.44 27.83 -4.37
CA ASP A 125 -0.23 27.14 -3.95
C ASP A 125 -0.37 26.58 -2.53
N ARG A 126 0.05 25.33 -2.37
CA ARG A 126 0.10 24.68 -1.06
C ARG A 126 1.30 23.77 -1.01
N VAL A 127 2.15 23.98 -0.01
CA VAL A 127 3.31 23.13 0.27
C VAL A 127 3.04 22.38 1.57
N GLU A 128 3.15 21.06 1.50
CA GLU A 128 3.04 20.18 2.67
C GLU A 128 4.33 19.41 2.83
N ILE A 129 4.90 19.44 4.03
CA ILE A 129 6.09 18.67 4.40
C ILE A 129 5.66 17.66 5.45
N SER A 130 5.93 16.39 5.18
CA SER A 130 5.70 15.31 6.12
C SER A 130 7.00 14.52 6.33
N ALA A 131 7.18 14.03 7.54
CA ALA A 131 8.30 13.17 7.90
C ALA A 131 7.75 11.93 8.59
N VAL A 132 8.14 10.75 8.08
CA VAL A 132 7.68 9.46 8.59
C VAL A 132 8.91 8.65 8.96
N GLY A 133 9.04 8.26 10.24
CA GLY A 133 10.14 7.44 10.74
C GLY A 133 10.02 5.95 10.42
N ASP A 134 8.97 5.57 9.70
CA ASP A 134 8.63 4.21 9.32
C ASP A 134 8.39 4.18 7.81
N ILE A 135 9.27 3.49 7.08
CA ILE A 135 9.26 3.44 5.61
C ILE A 135 7.91 2.93 5.09
N LEU A 136 7.23 2.07 5.85
CA LEU A 136 5.91 1.53 5.47
C LEU A 136 4.75 2.22 6.20
N GLY A 137 5.05 3.12 7.13
CA GLY A 137 4.08 3.69 8.07
C GLY A 137 2.98 4.52 7.41
N SER A 138 3.26 5.17 6.28
CA SER A 138 2.27 5.92 5.48
C SER A 138 1.48 5.05 4.52
N SER A 139 2.02 3.89 4.14
CA SER A 139 1.48 3.05 3.06
C SER A 139 0.65 1.88 3.57
N ILE A 140 0.86 1.45 4.82
CA ILE A 140 0.22 0.26 5.36
C ILE A 140 -0.40 0.54 6.73
N SER A 141 -1.72 0.63 6.77
CA SER A 141 -2.51 0.68 8.01
C SER A 141 -3.13 -0.69 8.31
N ASN A 142 -3.41 -0.97 9.58
CA ASN A 142 -4.10 -2.18 10.05
C ASN A 142 -3.41 -3.52 9.69
N LEU A 143 -2.07 -3.56 9.81
CA LEU A 143 -1.29 -4.79 9.59
C LEU A 143 -1.68 -5.95 10.51
N ASP A 144 -2.23 -5.64 11.68
CA ASP A 144 -2.74 -6.63 12.62
C ASP A 144 -3.92 -7.44 12.06
N ASN A 145 -4.67 -6.93 11.07
CA ASN A 145 -5.73 -7.67 10.39
C ASN A 145 -5.21 -8.79 9.46
N LEU A 146 -3.91 -8.77 9.13
CA LEU A 146 -3.26 -9.83 8.39
C LEU A 146 -2.88 -11.01 9.30
N ILE A 147 -2.84 -10.80 10.62
CA ILE A 147 -2.64 -11.88 11.58
C ILE A 147 -3.88 -12.74 11.63
N ARG A 148 -3.77 -13.98 11.14
CA ARG A 148 -4.90 -14.91 11.03
C ARG A 148 -4.50 -16.30 11.46
N MET A 149 -5.44 -17.00 12.08
CA MET A 149 -5.25 -18.39 12.46
C MET A 149 -5.12 -19.26 11.19
N PRO A 150 -4.03 -20.05 11.04
CA PRO A 150 -3.86 -20.94 9.91
C PRO A 150 -4.96 -22.01 9.82
N CYS A 151 -5.48 -22.23 8.61
CA CYS A 151 -6.59 -23.14 8.35
C CYS A 151 -6.59 -23.61 6.89
N GLY A 152 -7.48 -24.54 6.55
CA GLY A 152 -7.58 -25.11 5.20
C GLY A 152 -6.60 -26.23 4.94
N CYS A 153 -6.33 -26.49 3.66
CA CYS A 153 -5.32 -27.43 3.14
C CYS A 153 -3.89 -26.87 3.28
N GLY A 154 -2.83 -27.62 2.94
CA GLY A 154 -1.43 -27.18 3.14
C GLY A 154 -1.12 -25.83 2.52
N GLU A 155 -1.57 -25.59 1.29
CA GLU A 155 -1.43 -24.29 0.63
C GLU A 155 -2.14 -23.18 1.43
N GLN A 156 -3.41 -23.34 1.76
CA GLN A 156 -4.16 -22.34 2.52
C GLN A 156 -3.61 -22.12 3.94
N ASN A 157 -3.09 -23.18 4.55
CA ASN A 157 -2.46 -23.09 5.85
C ASN A 157 -1.24 -22.17 5.78
N MET A 158 -0.37 -22.37 4.77
CA MET A 158 0.78 -21.51 4.53
C MET A 158 0.40 -20.08 4.13
N LEU A 159 -0.70 -19.89 3.41
CA LEU A 159 -1.24 -18.56 3.06
C LEU A 159 -1.52 -17.71 4.30
N TYR A 160 -1.97 -18.31 5.39
CA TYR A 160 -2.22 -17.62 6.66
C TYR A 160 -1.04 -17.67 7.63
N PHE A 161 -0.19 -18.69 7.53
CA PHE A 161 0.99 -18.84 8.38
C PHE A 161 2.06 -17.78 8.11
N VAL A 162 2.41 -17.52 6.84
CA VAL A 162 3.50 -16.60 6.50
C VAL A 162 3.22 -15.14 6.88
N PRO A 163 2.02 -14.59 6.68
CA PRO A 163 1.68 -13.26 7.16
C PRO A 163 1.90 -13.09 8.67
N ASN A 164 1.65 -14.11 9.48
CA ASN A 164 1.90 -14.05 10.93
C ASN A 164 3.38 -13.80 11.23
N ILE A 165 4.30 -14.44 10.50
CA ILE A 165 5.76 -14.25 10.66
C ILE A 165 6.15 -12.82 10.30
N VAL A 166 5.78 -12.38 9.10
CA VAL A 166 6.23 -11.09 8.54
C VAL A 166 5.65 -9.91 9.30
N VAL A 167 4.37 -9.99 9.71
CA VAL A 167 3.73 -8.94 10.51
C VAL A 167 4.34 -8.87 11.90
N LEU A 168 4.60 -10.00 12.55
CA LEU A 168 5.26 -10.02 13.85
C LEU A 168 6.65 -9.37 13.77
N GLN A 169 7.43 -9.73 12.75
CA GLN A 169 8.76 -9.16 12.51
C GLN A 169 8.69 -7.64 12.30
N TYR A 170 7.74 -7.18 11.49
CA TYR A 170 7.53 -5.76 11.24
C TYR A 170 7.14 -4.99 12.51
N LEU A 171 6.13 -5.47 13.25
CA LEU A 171 5.66 -4.82 14.47
C LEU A 171 6.74 -4.78 15.55
N LYS A 172 7.56 -5.84 15.64
CA LYS A 172 8.72 -5.90 16.54
C LYS A 172 9.77 -4.86 16.16
N ASN A 173 10.14 -4.76 14.89
CA ASN A 173 11.15 -3.81 14.40
C ASN A 173 10.70 -2.35 14.46
N THR A 174 9.39 -2.09 14.34
CA THR A 174 8.82 -0.74 14.44
C THR A 174 8.44 -0.35 15.87
N ASN A 175 8.71 -1.19 16.87
CA ASN A 175 8.32 -1.00 18.27
C ASN A 175 6.81 -0.77 18.47
N LYS A 176 5.97 -1.37 17.60
CA LYS A 176 4.50 -1.31 17.65
C LYS A 176 3.87 -2.60 18.19
N LEU A 177 4.69 -3.60 18.56
CA LEU A 177 4.23 -4.89 19.06
C LEU A 177 3.68 -4.79 20.48
N THR A 178 2.47 -5.28 20.70
CA THR A 178 1.87 -5.45 22.03
C THR A 178 1.96 -6.90 22.48
N SER A 179 2.00 -7.16 23.79
CA SER A 179 2.10 -8.53 24.33
C SER A 179 0.91 -9.42 23.94
N GLU A 180 -0.29 -8.83 23.79
CA GLU A 180 -1.48 -9.56 23.34
C GLU A 180 -1.32 -10.03 21.88
N ILE A 181 -0.88 -9.13 21.00
CA ILE A 181 -0.64 -9.45 19.59
C ILE A 181 0.47 -10.49 19.48
N GLU A 182 1.57 -10.32 20.22
CA GLU A 182 2.68 -11.26 20.26
C GLU A 182 2.20 -12.67 20.66
N SER A 183 1.57 -12.80 21.84
CA SER A 183 1.11 -14.10 22.34
C SER A 183 0.13 -14.79 21.38
N ARG A 184 -0.81 -14.04 20.78
CA ARG A 184 -1.76 -14.57 19.80
C ARG A 184 -1.07 -15.04 18.53
N THR A 185 -0.11 -14.26 18.03
CA THR A 185 0.61 -14.56 16.79
C THR A 185 1.52 -15.78 16.95
N LEU A 186 2.22 -15.89 18.09
CA LEU A 186 3.01 -17.07 18.43
C LEU A 186 2.14 -18.34 18.48
N GLN A 187 0.99 -18.28 19.15
CA GLN A 187 0.04 -19.41 19.19
C GLN A 187 -0.44 -19.82 17.79
N TYR A 188 -0.74 -18.85 16.92
CA TYR A 188 -1.15 -19.12 15.54
C TYR A 188 -0.03 -19.76 14.71
N MET A 189 1.22 -19.34 14.91
CA MET A 189 2.36 -19.99 14.28
C MET A 189 2.55 -21.43 14.79
N ASP A 190 2.44 -21.69 16.09
CA ASP A 190 2.53 -23.07 16.62
C ASP A 190 1.45 -23.98 16.01
N ILE A 191 0.20 -23.50 15.94
CA ILE A 191 -0.91 -24.24 15.31
C ILE A 191 -0.63 -24.47 13.82
N GLY A 192 -0.19 -23.45 13.10
CA GLY A 192 0.09 -23.55 11.67
C GLY A 192 1.24 -24.50 11.35
N TYR A 193 2.29 -24.50 12.16
CA TYR A 193 3.40 -25.45 12.03
C TYR A 193 2.91 -26.89 12.21
N GLN A 194 2.23 -27.19 13.32
CA GLN A 194 1.72 -28.55 13.58
C GLN A 194 0.73 -29.01 12.51
N ARG A 195 -0.11 -28.10 12.02
CA ARG A 195 -1.05 -28.38 10.94
C ARG A 195 -0.35 -28.65 9.62
N GLU A 196 0.68 -27.87 9.28
CA GLU A 196 1.42 -28.06 8.02
C GLU A 196 2.10 -29.43 7.96
N LEU A 197 2.60 -29.93 9.10
CA LEU A 197 3.18 -31.27 9.17
C LEU A 197 2.21 -32.39 8.79
N THR A 198 0.89 -32.16 8.84
CA THR A 198 -0.12 -33.14 8.40
C THR A 198 -0.20 -33.26 6.87
N TYR A 199 0.33 -32.28 6.13
CA TYR A 199 0.41 -32.27 4.66
C TYR A 199 1.79 -32.70 4.14
N ARG A 200 2.63 -33.20 5.04
CA ARG A 200 3.96 -33.72 4.72
C ARG A 200 3.86 -35.17 4.25
N HIS A 201 4.54 -35.46 3.15
CA HIS A 201 4.72 -36.79 2.60
C HIS A 201 5.81 -37.56 3.34
N SER A 202 5.77 -38.88 3.20
CA SER A 202 6.75 -39.85 3.69
C SER A 202 8.12 -39.68 3.05
N ASP A 203 8.19 -39.09 1.85
CA ASP A 203 9.43 -38.69 1.19
C ASP A 203 9.93 -37.29 1.61
N ASN A 204 9.25 -36.65 2.58
CA ASN A 204 9.56 -35.35 3.19
C ASN A 204 9.21 -34.12 2.34
N SER A 205 8.46 -34.30 1.26
CA SER A 205 7.87 -33.21 0.49
C SER A 205 6.53 -32.74 1.06
N PHE A 206 6.03 -31.60 0.58
CA PHE A 206 4.72 -31.06 0.96
C PHE A 206 3.82 -30.91 -0.26
N SER A 207 2.52 -31.17 -0.11
CA SER A 207 1.49 -30.90 -1.11
C SER A 207 0.25 -30.29 -0.47
N ALA A 208 -0.74 -29.89 -1.27
CA ALA A 208 -1.97 -29.30 -0.75
C ALA A 208 -2.73 -30.27 0.18
N PHE A 209 -2.81 -31.55 -0.19
CA PHE A 209 -3.59 -32.57 0.53
C PHE A 209 -2.72 -33.67 1.15
N GLY A 210 -1.40 -33.46 1.26
CA GLY A 210 -0.46 -34.45 1.77
C GLY A 210 -0.50 -35.75 0.96
N GLU A 211 -0.46 -36.87 1.66
CA GLU A 211 -0.45 -38.23 1.06
C GLU A 211 -1.69 -38.57 0.21
N GLU A 212 -2.74 -37.73 0.21
CA GLU A 212 -3.85 -37.87 -0.76
C GLU A 212 -3.44 -37.45 -2.19
N ASP A 213 -2.46 -36.55 -2.31
CA ASP A 213 -1.86 -36.20 -3.60
C ASP A 213 -0.83 -37.27 -4.01
N PRO A 214 -0.66 -37.54 -5.31
CA PRO A 214 0.28 -38.55 -5.78
C PRO A 214 1.77 -38.17 -5.56
N SER A 215 2.06 -36.89 -5.31
CA SER A 215 3.41 -36.38 -5.11
C SER A 215 3.41 -34.99 -4.49
N GLY A 216 4.46 -34.66 -3.72
CA GLY A 216 4.75 -33.30 -3.27
C GLY A 216 5.00 -32.30 -4.40
N SER A 217 4.73 -31.03 -4.12
CA SER A 217 5.05 -29.90 -5.00
C SER A 217 6.43 -29.33 -4.68
N THR A 218 7.21 -29.04 -5.72
CA THR A 218 8.51 -28.36 -5.62
C THR A 218 8.35 -26.94 -5.09
N TRP A 219 7.38 -26.20 -5.61
CA TRP A 219 7.08 -24.86 -5.15
C TRP A 219 6.66 -24.84 -3.68
N LEU A 220 5.68 -25.67 -3.28
CA LEU A 220 5.16 -25.66 -1.91
C LEU A 220 6.22 -26.14 -0.92
N THR A 221 6.98 -27.18 -1.25
CA THR A 221 8.07 -27.68 -0.40
C THR A 221 9.14 -26.60 -0.18
N ALA A 222 9.52 -25.86 -1.23
CA ALA A 222 10.45 -24.74 -1.10
C ALA A 222 9.87 -23.60 -0.25
N PHE A 223 8.59 -23.28 -0.45
CA PHE A 223 7.89 -22.24 0.31
C PHE A 223 7.80 -22.58 1.81
N VAL A 224 7.47 -23.82 2.15
CA VAL A 224 7.42 -24.32 3.53
C VAL A 224 8.81 -24.27 4.17
N ALA A 225 9.84 -24.83 3.52
CA ALA A 225 11.20 -24.85 4.05
C ALA A 225 11.75 -23.43 4.32
N LYS A 226 11.50 -22.49 3.39
CA LYS A 226 11.86 -21.08 3.55
C LYS A 226 11.12 -20.45 4.73
N SER A 227 9.80 -20.60 4.77
CA SER A 227 8.95 -19.97 5.79
C SER A 227 9.20 -20.52 7.19
N PHE A 228 9.46 -21.82 7.31
CA PHE A 228 9.83 -22.46 8.57
C PHE A 228 11.15 -21.93 9.11
N ARG A 229 12.16 -21.76 8.25
CA ARG A 229 13.43 -21.14 8.67
C ARG A 229 13.22 -19.73 9.21
N GLN A 230 12.36 -18.94 8.56
CA GLN A 230 12.02 -17.58 9.03
C GLN A 230 11.26 -17.59 10.37
N ALA A 231 10.40 -18.59 10.60
CA ALA A 231 9.65 -18.75 11.85
C ALA A 231 10.48 -19.28 13.03
N MET A 232 11.59 -19.98 12.80
CA MET A 232 12.44 -20.57 13.87
C MET A 232 12.91 -19.56 14.92
N GLN A 233 13.01 -18.27 14.57
CA GLN A 233 13.37 -17.21 15.52
C GLN A 233 12.26 -16.86 16.53
N TYR A 234 11.03 -17.34 16.30
CA TYR A 234 9.83 -17.01 17.09
C TYR A 234 9.18 -18.26 17.73
N VAL A 235 9.13 -19.38 17.00
CA VAL A 235 8.51 -20.64 17.45
C VAL A 235 9.45 -21.82 17.28
N ALA A 236 9.22 -22.87 18.08
CA ALA A 236 10.05 -24.06 18.06
C ALA A 236 9.71 -24.95 16.84
N ILE A 237 10.59 -24.92 15.83
CA ILE A 237 10.50 -25.75 14.64
C ILE A 237 11.68 -26.72 14.62
N GLU A 238 11.40 -27.98 14.29
CA GLU A 238 12.43 -29.02 14.21
C GLU A 238 13.29 -28.83 12.95
N GLU A 239 14.58 -28.57 13.13
CA GLU A 239 15.52 -28.30 12.03
C GLU A 239 15.58 -29.45 11.00
N ARG A 240 15.46 -30.70 11.46
CA ARG A 240 15.41 -31.88 10.58
C ARG A 240 14.32 -31.78 9.51
N ILE A 241 13.17 -31.15 9.81
CA ILE A 241 12.06 -31.04 8.86
C ILE A 241 12.48 -30.19 7.66
N ILE A 242 13.19 -29.09 7.92
CA ILE A 242 13.72 -28.20 6.90
C ILE A 242 14.80 -28.92 6.08
N GLN A 243 15.76 -29.57 6.77
CA GLN A 243 16.84 -30.32 6.13
C GLN A 243 16.32 -31.43 5.20
N GLU A 244 15.36 -32.23 5.67
CA GLU A 244 14.77 -33.33 4.90
C GLU A 244 14.01 -32.80 3.67
N SER A 245 13.32 -31.66 3.77
CA SER A 245 12.66 -31.01 2.64
C SER A 245 13.65 -30.41 1.62
N LEU A 246 14.74 -29.77 2.08
CA LEU A 246 15.81 -29.29 1.20
C LEU A 246 16.52 -30.45 0.50
N ASN A 247 16.75 -31.56 1.21
CA ASN A 247 17.30 -32.78 0.63
C ASN A 247 16.40 -33.30 -0.50
N TRP A 248 15.09 -33.39 -0.26
CA TRP A 248 14.14 -33.80 -1.30
C TRP A 248 14.17 -32.87 -2.51
N LEU A 249 14.18 -31.55 -2.30
CA LEU A 249 14.29 -30.56 -3.39
C LEU A 249 15.57 -30.77 -4.20
N SER A 250 16.71 -31.01 -3.54
CA SER A 250 18.00 -31.25 -4.22
C SER A 250 17.94 -32.48 -5.15
N MET A 251 17.16 -33.51 -4.77
CA MET A 251 16.95 -34.71 -5.58
C MET A 251 16.01 -34.49 -6.77
N LYS A 252 15.20 -33.42 -6.77
CA LYS A 252 14.32 -33.05 -7.89
C LYS A 252 14.97 -32.07 -8.88
N GLN A 253 16.20 -31.61 -8.62
CA GLN A 253 16.92 -30.75 -9.56
C GLN A 253 17.25 -31.48 -10.87
N SER A 254 16.99 -30.82 -12.00
CA SER A 254 17.36 -31.34 -13.32
C SER A 254 18.87 -31.24 -13.58
N PRO A 255 19.45 -32.07 -14.48
CA PRO A 255 20.89 -32.04 -14.77
C PRO A 255 21.42 -30.69 -15.28
N ASN A 256 20.57 -29.88 -15.92
CA ASN A 256 20.88 -28.52 -16.39
C ASN A 256 20.84 -27.46 -15.27
N GLY A 257 20.46 -27.83 -14.04
CA GLY A 257 20.38 -26.95 -12.87
C GLY A 257 19.00 -26.38 -12.55
N SER A 258 18.01 -26.55 -13.43
CA SER A 258 16.63 -26.05 -13.18
C SER A 258 15.86 -26.90 -12.17
N PHE A 259 14.90 -26.29 -11.50
CA PHE A 259 13.90 -26.98 -10.68
C PHE A 259 12.56 -27.05 -11.42
N PRO A 260 12.14 -28.23 -11.93
CA PRO A 260 10.82 -28.41 -12.51
C PRO A 260 9.77 -28.56 -11.39
N GLU A 261 8.53 -28.15 -11.66
CA GLU A 261 7.41 -28.51 -10.79
C GLU A 261 7.02 -29.97 -11.06
N VAL A 262 7.07 -30.80 -10.01
CA VAL A 262 6.75 -32.24 -10.09
C VAL A 262 5.39 -32.58 -9.50
N GLY A 263 4.87 -31.72 -8.61
CA GLY A 263 3.57 -31.89 -7.98
C GLY A 263 2.51 -30.99 -8.60
N ARG A 264 1.33 -30.99 -7.98
CA ARG A 264 0.24 -30.10 -8.35
C ARG A 264 0.10 -29.01 -7.30
N VAL A 265 0.03 -27.77 -7.76
CA VAL A 265 -0.41 -26.64 -6.94
C VAL A 265 -1.83 -26.28 -7.34
N VAL A 266 -2.71 -26.12 -6.35
CA VAL A 266 -4.15 -25.88 -6.57
C VAL A 266 -4.47 -24.39 -6.52
N HIS A 267 -3.90 -23.66 -5.57
CA HIS A 267 -3.99 -22.21 -5.45
C HIS A 267 -2.85 -21.53 -6.20
N LEU A 268 -2.98 -21.44 -7.53
CA LEU A 268 -1.98 -20.80 -8.39
C LEU A 268 -1.70 -19.34 -8.01
N ASP A 269 -2.70 -18.62 -7.48
CA ASP A 269 -2.54 -17.24 -7.01
C ASP A 269 -1.49 -17.12 -5.90
N MET A 270 -1.27 -18.18 -5.12
CA MET A 270 -0.21 -18.21 -4.10
C MET A 270 1.19 -18.26 -4.70
N GLN A 271 1.35 -18.80 -5.91
CA GLN A 271 2.63 -18.84 -6.59
C GLN A 271 3.04 -17.47 -7.13
N GLY A 272 2.08 -16.55 -7.34
CA GLY A 272 2.31 -15.33 -8.09
C GLY A 272 2.80 -15.68 -9.50
N GLY A 273 4.07 -15.37 -9.81
CA GLY A 273 4.75 -15.81 -11.04
C GLY A 273 5.77 -16.93 -10.86
N ALA A 274 5.92 -17.50 -9.65
CA ALA A 274 6.97 -18.45 -9.29
C ALA A 274 6.62 -19.93 -9.57
N GLY A 275 5.53 -20.21 -10.29
CA GLY A 275 5.03 -21.57 -10.46
C GLY A 275 5.78 -22.42 -11.50
N ASN A 276 6.61 -21.83 -12.35
CA ASN A 276 7.36 -22.56 -13.38
C ASN A 276 8.65 -21.85 -13.81
N GLY A 277 9.42 -22.54 -14.68
CA GLY A 277 10.53 -21.97 -15.42
C GLY A 277 11.64 -21.37 -14.55
N LEU A 278 12.14 -20.21 -15.00
CA LEU A 278 13.22 -19.49 -14.32
C LEU A 278 12.78 -18.98 -12.95
N ALA A 279 11.54 -18.51 -12.81
CA ALA A 279 11.00 -17.99 -11.57
C ALA A 279 10.94 -19.07 -10.48
N LEU A 280 10.48 -20.28 -10.80
CA LEU A 280 10.49 -21.41 -9.86
C LEU A 280 11.92 -21.78 -9.47
N THR A 281 12.85 -21.83 -10.43
CA THR A 281 14.25 -22.15 -10.13
C THR A 281 14.88 -21.11 -9.20
N ALA A 282 14.65 -19.82 -9.46
CA ALA A 282 15.10 -18.73 -8.60
C ALA A 282 14.46 -18.81 -7.20
N TYR A 283 13.16 -19.09 -7.14
CA TYR A 283 12.43 -19.23 -5.89
C TYR A 283 12.94 -20.39 -5.03
N THR A 284 13.14 -21.57 -5.62
CA THR A 284 13.71 -22.73 -4.93
C THR A 284 15.15 -22.46 -4.49
N LEU A 285 15.96 -21.78 -5.32
CA LEU A 285 17.31 -21.36 -4.93
C LEU A 285 17.30 -20.43 -3.71
N ILE A 286 16.38 -19.47 -3.65
CA ILE A 286 16.21 -18.58 -2.47
C ILE A 286 15.95 -19.42 -1.21
N ALA A 287 15.15 -20.48 -1.29
CA ALA A 287 14.91 -21.36 -0.15
C ALA A 287 16.21 -22.01 0.36
N PHE A 288 17.13 -22.44 -0.51
CA PHE A 288 18.44 -22.93 -0.08
C PHE A 288 19.31 -21.82 0.53
N LEU A 289 19.36 -20.64 -0.10
CA LEU A 289 20.22 -19.54 0.32
C LEU A 289 19.79 -18.87 1.64
N GLU A 290 18.49 -18.78 1.91
CA GLU A 290 17.97 -18.31 3.20
C GLU A 290 18.20 -19.32 4.33
N ASN A 291 18.51 -20.58 3.98
CA ASN A 291 18.95 -21.64 4.89
C ASN A 291 20.49 -21.73 4.91
N GLN A 292 21.17 -20.66 5.31
CA GLN A 292 22.64 -20.52 5.24
C GLN A 292 23.41 -21.69 5.87
N GLN A 293 22.92 -22.24 6.98
CA GLN A 293 23.56 -23.38 7.69
C GLN A 293 23.62 -24.65 6.83
N GLU A 294 22.68 -24.81 5.89
CA GLU A 294 22.57 -25.97 5.00
C GLU A 294 23.21 -25.71 3.62
N THR A 295 23.58 -24.46 3.33
CA THR A 295 24.08 -24.08 2.01
C THR A 295 25.38 -24.81 1.67
N GLU A 296 26.26 -25.02 2.64
CA GLU A 296 27.51 -25.75 2.42
C GLU A 296 27.26 -27.21 1.98
N LEU A 297 26.28 -27.88 2.60
CA LEU A 297 25.87 -29.25 2.27
C LEU A 297 25.32 -29.34 0.83
N TYR A 298 24.59 -28.32 0.38
CA TYR A 298 23.97 -28.26 -0.95
C TYR A 298 24.73 -27.40 -1.97
N SER A 299 26.03 -27.15 -1.76
CA SER A 299 26.85 -26.27 -2.62
C SER A 299 26.75 -26.60 -4.11
N ASN A 300 26.74 -27.89 -4.47
CA ASN A 300 26.61 -28.32 -5.87
C ASN A 300 25.23 -27.96 -6.46
N THR A 301 24.16 -28.18 -5.70
CA THR A 301 22.79 -27.85 -6.08
C THR A 301 22.63 -26.34 -6.28
N VAL A 302 23.16 -25.55 -5.34
CA VAL A 302 23.19 -24.08 -5.39
C VAL A 302 23.93 -23.58 -6.62
N ASN A 303 25.17 -24.06 -6.84
CA ASN A 303 25.98 -23.62 -7.98
C ASN A 303 25.31 -23.93 -9.33
N LYS A 304 24.72 -25.13 -9.48
CA LYS A 304 23.98 -25.49 -10.70
C LYS A 304 22.77 -24.60 -10.94
N ALA A 305 22.03 -24.25 -9.89
CA ALA A 305 20.86 -23.38 -10.00
C ALA A 305 21.28 -21.94 -10.36
N VAL A 306 22.35 -21.42 -9.75
CA VAL A 306 22.94 -20.12 -10.11
C VAL A 306 23.37 -20.11 -11.58
N ASP A 307 24.10 -21.14 -12.03
CA ASP A 307 24.52 -21.29 -13.43
C ASP A 307 23.33 -21.32 -14.38
N TYR A 308 22.28 -22.05 -14.03
CA TYR A 308 21.05 -22.09 -14.83
C TYR A 308 20.41 -20.71 -14.91
N ILE A 309 20.30 -20.00 -13.79
CA ILE A 309 19.71 -18.65 -13.78
C ILE A 309 20.53 -17.73 -14.71
N VAL A 310 21.84 -17.65 -14.49
CA VAL A 310 22.73 -16.75 -15.25
C VAL A 310 22.65 -17.01 -16.76
N LYS A 311 22.62 -18.29 -17.18
CA LYS A 311 22.53 -18.68 -18.60
C LYS A 311 21.20 -18.32 -19.27
N ASN A 312 20.13 -18.09 -18.49
CA ASN A 312 18.79 -17.85 -19.00
C ASN A 312 18.29 -16.43 -18.71
N LEU A 313 19.18 -15.50 -18.34
CA LEU A 313 18.83 -14.08 -18.14
C LEU A 313 18.76 -13.29 -19.45
N ASP A 314 19.51 -13.72 -20.47
CA ASP A 314 19.55 -13.02 -21.75
C ASP A 314 18.19 -13.09 -22.46
N GLY A 315 17.64 -11.94 -22.81
CA GLY A 315 16.35 -11.84 -23.50
C GLY A 315 15.12 -12.07 -22.63
N ILE A 316 15.25 -12.08 -21.30
CA ILE A 316 14.10 -12.27 -20.41
C ILE A 316 13.12 -11.08 -20.46
N GLU A 317 11.86 -11.39 -20.76
CA GLU A 317 10.76 -10.43 -20.74
C GLU A 317 9.99 -10.43 -19.42
N ASP A 318 9.94 -11.57 -18.74
CA ASP A 318 9.27 -11.73 -17.45
C ASP A 318 9.98 -10.95 -16.33
N ILE A 319 9.37 -9.81 -15.97
CA ILE A 319 9.85 -8.91 -14.92
C ILE A 319 9.85 -9.60 -13.55
N TYR A 320 8.89 -10.50 -13.29
CA TYR A 320 8.78 -11.21 -12.02
C TYR A 320 9.93 -12.22 -11.86
N ALA A 321 10.18 -13.02 -12.90
CA ALA A 321 11.32 -13.92 -12.93
C ALA A 321 12.66 -13.18 -12.80
N LEU A 322 12.79 -12.00 -13.44
CA LEU A 322 13.97 -11.15 -13.35
C LEU A 322 14.20 -10.62 -11.93
N ALA A 323 13.14 -10.16 -11.25
CA ALA A 323 13.20 -9.68 -9.87
C ALA A 323 13.62 -10.79 -8.89
N LEU A 324 13.01 -11.98 -8.99
CA LEU A 324 13.40 -13.13 -8.17
C LEU A 324 14.84 -13.57 -8.44
N SER A 325 15.25 -13.59 -9.71
CA SER A 325 16.63 -13.91 -10.10
C SER A 325 17.61 -12.90 -9.52
N ASN A 326 17.28 -11.60 -9.55
CA ASN A 326 18.10 -10.56 -8.93
C ASN A 326 18.28 -10.79 -7.42
N TYR A 327 17.18 -11.05 -6.71
CA TYR A 327 17.22 -11.32 -5.28
C TYR A 327 18.03 -12.59 -4.95
N ALA A 328 17.83 -13.67 -5.69
CA ALA A 328 18.59 -14.91 -5.53
C ALA A 328 20.10 -14.70 -5.75
N LEU A 329 20.49 -13.96 -6.80
CA LEU A 329 21.89 -13.66 -7.09
C LEU A 329 22.53 -12.72 -6.06
N ASN A 330 21.75 -11.81 -5.47
CA ASN A 330 22.18 -10.98 -4.35
C ASN A 330 22.45 -11.83 -3.11
N LEU A 331 21.56 -12.76 -2.76
CA LEU A 331 21.77 -13.70 -1.66
C LEU A 331 23.00 -14.59 -1.90
N ALA A 332 23.21 -15.05 -3.13
CA ALA A 332 24.38 -15.83 -3.53
C ALA A 332 25.68 -15.03 -3.65
N GLN A 333 25.65 -13.69 -3.50
CA GLN A 333 26.78 -12.78 -3.72
C GLN A 333 27.45 -12.97 -5.10
N HIS A 334 26.66 -13.26 -6.12
CA HIS A 334 27.17 -13.50 -7.47
C HIS A 334 27.53 -12.20 -8.19
N ALA A 335 28.57 -12.20 -9.03
CA ALA A 335 29.06 -11.01 -9.73
C ALA A 335 28.01 -10.37 -10.67
N MET A 336 27.04 -11.15 -11.14
CA MET A 336 25.99 -10.67 -12.05
C MET A 336 24.89 -9.84 -11.33
N LYS A 337 24.85 -9.82 -10.00
CA LYS A 337 23.74 -9.20 -9.24
C LYS A 337 23.45 -7.76 -9.64
N ASP A 338 24.50 -6.94 -9.85
CA ASP A 338 24.35 -5.53 -10.21
C ASP A 338 23.91 -5.36 -11.66
N THR A 339 24.36 -6.23 -12.56
CA THR A 339 23.92 -6.20 -13.97
C THR A 339 22.44 -6.56 -14.08
N VAL A 340 21.99 -7.59 -13.36
CA VAL A 340 20.58 -7.99 -13.33
C VAL A 340 19.72 -6.90 -12.70
N PHE A 341 20.24 -6.20 -11.70
CA PHE A 341 19.56 -5.06 -11.09
C PHE A 341 19.34 -3.95 -12.12
N ASN A 342 20.37 -3.58 -12.89
CA ASN A 342 20.25 -2.58 -13.94
C ASN A 342 19.26 -3.01 -15.06
N MET A 343 19.23 -4.30 -15.41
CA MET A 343 18.24 -4.83 -16.37
C MET A 343 16.81 -4.66 -15.82
N TYR A 344 16.60 -4.95 -14.53
CA TYR A 344 15.32 -4.79 -13.87
C TYR A 344 14.90 -3.31 -13.79
N GLU A 345 15.82 -2.42 -13.38
CA GLU A 345 15.59 -0.97 -13.31
C GLU A 345 15.24 -0.38 -14.68
N SER A 346 15.91 -0.82 -15.76
CA SER A 346 15.62 -0.35 -17.12
C SER A 346 14.19 -0.66 -17.61
N LYS A 347 13.51 -1.63 -16.97
CA LYS A 347 12.12 -2.00 -17.26
C LYS A 347 11.12 -1.30 -16.35
N ALA A 348 11.56 -0.54 -15.34
CA ALA A 348 10.67 0.23 -14.49
C ALA A 348 10.02 1.36 -15.30
N GLN A 349 8.70 1.38 -15.33
CA GLN A 349 7.94 2.49 -15.90
C GLN A 349 7.53 3.41 -14.76
N THR A 350 7.94 4.68 -14.82
CA THR A 350 7.31 5.74 -14.04
C THR A 350 5.89 5.92 -14.57
N LEU A 351 4.90 5.56 -13.76
CA LEU A 351 3.48 5.78 -14.01
C LEU A 351 3.12 7.27 -13.93
#